data_AF-X0XG88-F1
#
_entry.id   AF-X0XG88-F1
#
_cell.length_a   1.000
_cell.length_b   1.000
_cell.length_c   1.000
_cell.angle_alpha   90.00
_cell.angle_beta   90.00
_cell.angle_gamma   90.00
#
_symmetry.space_group_name_H-M   'P 1'
#
loop_
_entity.id
_entity.type
_entity.pdbx_description
1 polymer ?
#
loop_
_entity_poly.entity_id
_entity_poly.type
_entity_poly.pdbx_seq_one_letter_code
_entity_poly.pdbx_strand_id
1 'polypeptide(L)'
;MDSKPTKLQRHIAEALSVDISADSEAVASARIRQYVAPAIGEKAYDEPATEKQIDFAGKLGLDVKEDTKGIASAKISEELHTRNLAALQQLNLKPGDRVRQKHSGEINGEDYEFYTEHIVSSITEYGRVFFKGIGCKSAWPTQIEKITKQHN
;
A
#
# COMPACT_ATOMS: atom_id res chain seq x y z
N MET A 1 12.89 1.92 -4.00
CA MET A 1 13.52 0.68 -4.53
C MET A 1 13.17 0.58 -5.99
N ASP A 2 14.11 0.15 -6.82
CA ASP A 2 13.94 -0.02 -8.27
C ASP A 2 12.72 -0.89 -8.57
N SER A 3 11.62 -0.26 -9.00
CA SER A 3 10.30 -0.86 -9.16
C SER A 3 10.17 -1.59 -10.50
N LYS A 4 11.21 -2.29 -10.96
CA LYS A 4 11.17 -3.04 -12.22
C LYS A 4 11.42 -4.52 -11.94
N PRO A 5 10.95 -5.43 -12.78
CA PRO A 5 11.14 -6.84 -12.52
C PRO A 5 12.63 -7.18 -12.50
N THR A 6 13.02 -8.15 -11.69
CA THR A 6 14.41 -8.61 -11.65
C THR A 6 14.79 -9.33 -12.96
N LYS A 7 16.09 -9.54 -13.20
CA LYS A 7 16.55 -10.35 -14.35
C LYS A 7 15.97 -11.77 -14.31
N LEU A 8 15.90 -12.36 -13.12
CA LEU A 8 15.32 -13.68 -12.91
C LEU A 8 13.82 -13.69 -13.21
N GLN A 9 13.07 -12.70 -12.73
CA GLN A 9 11.65 -12.59 -13.04
C GLN A 9 11.39 -12.43 -14.54
N ARG A 10 12.16 -11.60 -15.25
CA ARG A 10 12.05 -11.49 -16.71
C ARG A 10 12.32 -12.82 -17.42
N HIS A 11 13.36 -13.54 -17.03
CA HIS A 11 13.69 -14.84 -17.61
C HIS A 11 12.59 -15.88 -17.36
N ILE A 12 12.05 -15.93 -16.15
CA ILE A 12 10.93 -16.83 -15.82
C ILE A 12 9.66 -16.44 -16.58
N ALA A 13 9.34 -15.15 -16.65
CA ALA A 13 8.15 -14.67 -17.35
C ALA A 13 8.23 -14.96 -18.86
N GLU A 14 9.42 -14.81 -19.47
CA GLU A 14 9.68 -15.21 -20.85
C GLU A 14 9.44 -16.73 -21.04
N ALA A 15 9.97 -17.57 -20.15
CA ALA A 15 9.76 -19.01 -20.19
C ALA A 15 8.27 -19.41 -20.03
N LEU A 16 7.47 -18.60 -19.34
CA LEU A 16 6.04 -18.81 -19.12
C LEU A 16 5.16 -18.11 -20.16
N SER A 17 5.73 -17.37 -21.11
CA SER A 17 5.00 -16.49 -22.05
C SER A 17 4.09 -15.47 -21.34
N VAL A 18 4.54 -14.89 -20.24
CA VAL A 18 3.82 -13.88 -19.45
C VAL A 18 4.45 -12.51 -19.66
N ASP A 19 3.65 -11.50 -20.00
CA ASP A 19 4.12 -10.12 -20.07
C ASP A 19 4.15 -9.49 -18.68
N ILE A 20 5.33 -9.02 -18.27
CA ILE A 20 5.59 -8.28 -17.03
C ILE A 20 6.37 -6.99 -17.31
N SER A 21 6.46 -6.56 -18.56
CA SER A 21 7.36 -5.47 -18.99
C SER A 21 7.05 -4.12 -18.34
N ALA A 22 5.76 -3.88 -18.06
CA ALA A 22 5.26 -2.67 -17.39
C ALA A 22 5.05 -2.85 -15.88
N ASP A 23 5.26 -4.05 -15.34
CA ASP A 23 5.02 -4.34 -13.94
C ASP A 23 6.18 -3.92 -13.05
N SER A 24 5.89 -3.75 -11.77
CA SER A 24 6.93 -3.68 -10.74
C SER A 24 7.44 -5.05 -10.34
N GLU A 25 8.55 -5.08 -9.60
CA GLU A 25 9.09 -6.33 -9.05
C GLU A 25 8.01 -7.12 -8.26
N ALA A 26 7.20 -6.43 -7.46
CA ALA A 26 6.16 -7.03 -6.65
C ALA A 26 4.99 -7.55 -7.50
N VAL A 27 4.53 -6.75 -8.48
CA VAL A 27 3.43 -7.15 -9.37
C VAL A 27 3.87 -8.30 -10.29
N ALA A 28 5.09 -8.24 -10.84
CA ALA A 28 5.69 -9.32 -11.63
C ALA A 28 5.80 -10.61 -10.82
N SER A 29 6.20 -10.53 -9.54
CA SER A 29 6.23 -11.68 -8.63
C SER A 29 4.86 -12.32 -8.49
N ALA A 30 3.81 -11.51 -8.29
CA ALA A 30 2.45 -11.98 -8.17
C ALA A 30 1.96 -12.65 -9.47
N ARG A 31 2.25 -12.07 -10.64
CA ARG A 31 1.92 -12.67 -11.94
C ARG A 31 2.63 -14.01 -12.14
N ILE A 32 3.95 -14.05 -11.97
CA ILE A 32 4.73 -15.29 -12.11
C ILE A 32 4.20 -16.38 -11.17
N ARG A 33 3.93 -16.03 -9.91
CA ARG A 33 3.40 -16.97 -8.93
C ARG A 33 2.07 -17.59 -9.36
N GLN A 34 1.19 -16.83 -10.02
CA GLN A 34 -0.08 -17.35 -10.52
C GLN A 34 0.11 -18.55 -11.48
N TYR A 35 1.15 -18.50 -12.31
CA TYR A 35 1.46 -19.59 -13.26
C TYR A 35 2.27 -20.72 -12.63
N VAL A 36 3.21 -20.40 -11.74
CA VAL A 36 4.14 -21.40 -11.17
C VAL A 36 3.52 -22.16 -10.00
N ALA A 37 2.74 -21.50 -9.14
CA ALA A 37 2.25 -22.11 -7.89
C ALA A 37 1.50 -23.44 -8.11
N PRO A 38 0.57 -23.57 -9.08
CA PRO A 38 -0.11 -24.85 -9.31
C PRO A 38 0.84 -25.98 -9.69
N ALA A 39 1.91 -25.68 -10.44
CA ALA A 39 2.87 -26.67 -10.91
C ALA A 39 3.78 -27.23 -9.80
N ILE A 40 3.94 -26.50 -8.70
CA ILE A 40 4.80 -26.89 -7.57
C ILE A 40 3.99 -27.31 -6.33
N GLY A 41 2.68 -27.50 -6.46
CA GLY A 41 1.79 -27.88 -5.36
C GLY A 41 1.55 -26.76 -4.33
N GLU A 42 1.83 -25.51 -4.71
CA GLU A 42 1.59 -24.33 -3.89
C GLU A 42 0.22 -23.72 -4.21
N LYS A 43 -0.36 -23.01 -3.23
CA LYS A 43 -1.63 -22.31 -3.46
C LYS A 43 -1.42 -21.14 -4.42
N ALA A 44 -2.07 -21.22 -5.59
CA ALA A 44 -2.28 -20.06 -6.45
C ALA A 44 -3.41 -19.20 -5.87
N TYR A 45 -3.24 -17.88 -5.92
CA TYR A 45 -4.34 -16.93 -5.69
C TYR A 45 -4.97 -16.61 -7.04
N ASP A 46 -5.49 -17.64 -7.72
CA ASP A 46 -6.10 -17.57 -9.05
C ASP A 46 -7.53 -17.02 -9.03
N GLU A 47 -8.14 -16.93 -7.85
CA GLU A 47 -9.43 -16.30 -7.65
C GLU A 47 -9.44 -14.85 -8.17
N PRO A 48 -10.52 -14.39 -8.82
CA PRO A 48 -10.69 -12.99 -9.24
C PRO A 48 -10.60 -12.02 -8.07
N ALA A 49 -10.15 -10.79 -8.33
CA ALA A 49 -10.15 -9.71 -7.35
C ALA A 49 -11.54 -9.57 -6.69
N THR A 50 -11.55 -9.39 -5.37
CA THR A 50 -12.80 -9.20 -4.62
C THR A 50 -13.43 -7.84 -4.95
N GLU A 51 -14.74 -7.71 -4.80
CA GLU A 51 -15.45 -6.42 -4.96
C GLU A 51 -14.82 -5.31 -4.10
N LYS A 52 -14.41 -5.63 -2.87
CA LYS A 52 -13.70 -4.69 -1.98
C LYS A 52 -12.36 -4.24 -2.55
N GLN A 53 -11.59 -5.14 -3.17
CA GLN A 53 -10.34 -4.78 -3.84
C GLN A 53 -10.59 -3.93 -5.08
N ILE A 54 -11.63 -4.26 -5.87
CA ILE A 54 -11.98 -3.50 -7.08
C ILE A 54 -12.43 -2.08 -6.71
N ASP A 55 -13.33 -1.93 -5.73
CA ASP A 55 -13.77 -0.62 -5.24
C ASP A 55 -12.60 0.19 -4.68
N PHE A 56 -11.76 -0.43 -3.85
CA PHE A 56 -10.62 0.24 -3.25
C PHE A 56 -9.56 0.63 -4.29
N ALA A 57 -9.24 -0.24 -5.24
CA ALA A 57 -8.37 0.05 -6.37
C ALA A 57 -8.93 1.19 -7.23
N GLY A 58 -10.25 1.21 -7.47
CA GLY A 58 -10.94 2.29 -8.17
C GLY A 58 -10.77 3.64 -7.46
N LYS A 59 -10.85 3.68 -6.12
CA LYS A 59 -10.55 4.89 -5.31
C LYS A 59 -9.08 5.32 -5.41
N LEU A 60 -8.18 4.39 -5.74
CA LEU A 60 -6.78 4.68 -6.05
C LEU A 60 -6.55 5.00 -7.53
N GLY A 61 -7.57 4.98 -8.39
CA GLY A 61 -7.41 5.20 -9.84
C GLY A 61 -6.73 4.05 -10.57
N LEU A 62 -6.73 2.85 -9.99
CA LEU A 62 -6.21 1.63 -10.57
C LEU A 62 -7.36 0.80 -11.16
N ASP A 63 -7.11 0.15 -12.30
CA ASP A 63 -7.98 -0.90 -12.82
C ASP A 63 -7.39 -2.28 -12.50
N VAL A 64 -8.16 -3.09 -11.78
CA VAL A 64 -7.82 -4.45 -11.34
C VAL A 64 -8.95 -5.44 -11.59
N LYS A 65 -9.95 -5.09 -12.41
CA LYS A 65 -11.15 -5.92 -12.62
C LYS A 65 -10.83 -7.31 -13.20
N GLU A 66 -9.86 -7.35 -14.11
CA GLU A 66 -9.41 -8.57 -14.77
C GLU A 66 -8.22 -9.23 -14.04
N ASP A 67 -7.76 -8.65 -12.93
CA ASP A 67 -6.66 -9.20 -12.15
C ASP A 67 -7.17 -10.24 -11.13
N THR A 68 -6.28 -11.17 -10.79
CA THR A 68 -6.50 -12.07 -9.66
C THR A 68 -6.29 -11.37 -8.32
N LYS A 69 -6.80 -11.95 -7.22
CA LYS A 69 -6.65 -11.38 -5.86
C LYS A 69 -5.20 -11.06 -5.51
N GLY A 70 -4.27 -11.92 -5.93
CA GLY A 70 -2.84 -11.74 -5.69
C GLY A 70 -2.27 -10.52 -6.44
N ILE A 71 -2.56 -10.41 -7.74
CA ILE A 71 -2.09 -9.31 -8.58
C ILE A 71 -2.73 -7.99 -8.14
N ALA A 72 -4.04 -7.97 -7.90
CA ALA A 72 -4.75 -6.79 -7.41
C ALA A 72 -4.16 -6.28 -6.09
N SER A 73 -3.87 -7.19 -5.15
CA SER A 73 -3.22 -6.82 -3.87
C SER A 73 -1.84 -6.20 -4.07
N ALA A 74 -1.04 -6.76 -4.99
CA ALA A 74 0.30 -6.25 -5.28
C ALA A 74 0.23 -4.82 -5.86
N LYS A 75 -0.65 -4.59 -6.84
CA LYS A 75 -0.88 -3.25 -7.43
C LYS A 75 -1.37 -2.24 -6.41
N ILE A 76 -2.37 -2.61 -5.60
CA ILE A 76 -2.89 -1.76 -4.51
C ILE A 76 -1.78 -1.39 -3.51
N SER A 77 -0.99 -2.38 -3.08
CA SER A 77 0.09 -2.16 -2.11
C SER A 77 1.18 -1.24 -2.66
N GLU A 78 1.53 -1.40 -3.94
CA GLU A 78 2.49 -0.53 -4.62
C GLU A 78 2.01 0.92 -4.68
N GLU A 79 0.76 1.13 -5.09
CA GLU A 79 0.19 2.48 -5.19
C GLU A 79 0.08 3.14 -3.80
N LEU A 80 -0.34 2.39 -2.77
CA LEU A 80 -0.34 2.87 -1.40
C LEU A 80 1.07 3.26 -0.94
N HIS A 81 2.07 2.45 -1.26
CA HIS A 81 3.46 2.76 -0.93
C HIS A 81 3.92 4.06 -1.60
N THR A 82 3.65 4.22 -2.89
CA THR A 82 3.97 5.44 -3.66
C THR A 82 3.32 6.67 -3.03
N ARG A 83 2.02 6.63 -2.71
CA ARG A 83 1.31 7.72 -2.04
C ARG A 83 1.85 8.03 -0.66
N ASN A 84 2.19 6.99 0.11
CA ASN A 84 2.74 7.15 1.45
C ASN A 84 4.11 7.82 1.43
N LEU A 85 4.98 7.44 0.48
CA LEU A 85 6.27 8.11 0.31
C LEU A 85 6.11 9.58 -0.11
N ALA A 86 5.22 9.85 -1.07
CA ALA A 86 4.93 11.22 -1.51
C ALA A 86 4.38 12.08 -0.36
N ALA A 87 3.41 11.55 0.39
CA ALA A 87 2.84 12.23 1.56
C ALA A 87 3.89 12.47 2.64
N LEU A 88 4.80 11.51 2.89
CA LEU A 88 5.88 11.69 3.85
C LEU A 88 6.81 12.84 3.46
N GLN A 89 7.19 12.92 2.18
CA GLN A 89 8.01 14.00 1.64
C GLN A 89 7.30 15.35 1.77
N GLN A 90 6.01 15.42 1.46
CA GLN A 90 5.20 16.64 1.56
C GLN A 90 5.04 17.12 3.00
N LEU A 91 4.74 16.21 3.93
CA LEU A 91 4.53 16.55 5.34
C LEU A 91 5.83 16.99 6.03
N ASN A 92 6.99 16.57 5.49
CA ASN A 92 8.32 16.87 6.02
C ASN A 92 8.37 16.70 7.55
N LEU A 93 7.94 15.53 7.99
CA LEU A 93 7.80 15.20 9.40
C LEU A 93 9.16 14.92 10.04
N LYS A 94 9.29 15.34 11.28
CA LYS A 94 10.41 14.99 12.15
C LYS A 94 9.92 14.55 13.53
N PRO A 95 10.72 13.75 14.27
CA PRO A 95 10.46 13.49 15.67
C PRO A 95 10.15 14.79 16.44
N GLY A 96 9.07 14.78 17.21
CA GLY A 96 8.58 15.93 17.96
C GLY A 96 7.47 16.75 17.28
N ASP A 97 7.24 16.57 15.97
CA ASP A 97 6.12 17.24 15.28
C ASP A 97 4.76 16.76 15.84
N ARG A 98 3.81 17.68 15.94
CA ARG A 98 2.41 17.36 16.27
C ARG A 98 1.64 17.07 14.99
N VAL A 99 0.88 15.98 15.00
CA VAL A 99 0.05 15.54 13.88
C VAL A 99 -1.35 15.18 14.36
N ARG A 100 -2.34 15.31 13.48
CA ARG A 100 -3.66 14.72 13.66
C ARG A 100 -3.80 13.51 12.74
N GLN A 101 -4.22 12.37 13.28
CA GLN A 101 -4.54 11.17 12.53
C GLN A 101 -6.04 11.11 12.27
N LYS A 102 -6.43 10.97 11.01
CA LYS A 102 -7.81 10.72 10.58
C LYS A 102 -8.13 9.24 10.75
N HIS A 103 -9.25 8.95 11.41
CA HIS A 103 -9.86 7.62 11.47
C HIS A 103 -11.19 7.69 10.76
N SER A 104 -11.35 6.84 9.75
CA SER A 104 -12.61 6.69 9.03
C SER A 104 -12.95 5.22 8.94
N GLY A 105 -14.23 4.89 9.08
CA GLY A 105 -14.73 3.55 8.92
C GLY A 105 -16.24 3.54 8.86
N GLU A 106 -16.79 2.34 8.78
CA GLU A 106 -18.23 2.10 8.75
C GLU A 106 -18.59 1.27 9.99
N ILE A 107 -19.55 1.73 10.77
CA ILE A 107 -20.16 0.96 11.86
C ILE A 107 -21.66 0.93 11.61
N ASN A 108 -22.23 -0.28 11.50
CA ASN A 108 -23.66 -0.49 11.25
C ASN A 108 -24.20 0.24 10.00
N GLY A 109 -23.39 0.38 8.95
CA GLY A 109 -23.78 1.09 7.72
C GLY A 109 -23.69 2.62 7.81
N GLU A 110 -23.26 3.18 8.93
CA GLU A 110 -22.98 4.60 9.08
C GLU A 110 -21.48 4.87 9.01
N ASP A 111 -21.11 5.80 8.14
CA ASP A 111 -19.75 6.31 8.06
C ASP A 111 -19.45 7.17 9.29
N TYR A 112 -18.33 6.89 9.96
CA TYR A 112 -17.80 7.74 11.02
C TYR A 112 -16.45 8.31 10.61
N GLU A 113 -16.20 9.54 11.02
CA GLU A 113 -14.90 10.19 10.88
C GLU A 113 -14.54 10.91 12.17
N PHE A 114 -13.38 10.59 12.74
CA PHE A 114 -12.84 11.33 13.88
C PHE A 114 -11.32 11.49 13.79
N TYR A 115 -10.80 12.46 14.53
CA TYR A 115 -9.38 12.79 14.56
C TYR A 115 -8.78 12.51 15.92
N THR A 116 -7.54 12.06 15.94
CA THR A 116 -6.74 11.91 17.17
C THR A 116 -5.41 12.63 17.01
N GLU A 117 -5.02 13.41 18.00
CA GLU A 117 -3.72 14.09 17.98
C GLU A 117 -2.61 13.22 18.55
N HIS A 118 -1.43 13.29 17.93
CA HIS A 118 -0.25 12.56 18.33
C HIS A 118 1.01 13.40 18.17
N ILE A 119 2.07 13.01 18.87
CA ILE A 119 3.42 13.54 18.69
C ILE A 119 4.24 12.47 17.98
N VAL A 120 4.91 12.83 16.89
CA VAL A 120 5.80 11.92 16.15
C VAL A 120 6.98 11.53 17.05
N SER A 121 7.21 10.22 17.18
CA SER A 121 8.35 9.63 17.89
C SER A 121 9.48 9.31 16.93
N SER A 122 9.18 8.53 15.90
CA SER A 122 10.13 8.09 14.89
C SER A 122 9.42 7.81 13.57
N ILE A 123 10.20 7.73 12.49
CA ILE A 123 9.73 7.43 11.15
C ILE A 123 10.67 6.34 10.61
N THR A 124 10.09 5.25 10.11
CA THR A 124 10.87 4.14 9.53
C THR A 124 11.30 4.44 8.10
N GLU A 125 12.27 3.69 7.59
CA GLU A 125 12.73 3.77 6.19
C GLU A 125 11.61 3.52 5.17
N TYR A 126 10.59 2.74 5.54
CA TYR A 126 9.40 2.45 4.71
C TYR A 126 8.27 3.49 4.88
N GLY A 127 8.54 4.57 5.61
CA GLY A 127 7.63 5.70 5.78
C GLY A 127 6.52 5.51 6.81
N ARG A 128 6.53 4.42 7.59
CA ARG A 128 5.61 4.28 8.73
C ARG A 128 5.97 5.28 9.82
N VAL A 129 4.97 6.03 10.30
CA VAL A 129 5.14 7.06 11.35
C VAL A 129 4.69 6.49 12.69
N PHE A 130 5.58 6.50 13.68
CA PHE A 130 5.30 6.06 15.03
C PHE A 130 5.06 7.24 15.95
N PHE A 131 4.10 7.10 16.86
CA PHE A 131 3.70 8.14 17.81
C PHE A 131 4.30 7.89 19.20
N LYS A 132 4.52 8.96 19.96
CA LYS A 132 4.90 8.86 21.37
C LYS A 132 3.74 8.31 22.19
N GLY A 133 4.02 7.37 23.09
CA GLY A 133 3.04 6.81 24.03
C GLY A 133 3.22 5.31 24.24
N ILE A 134 2.37 4.74 25.09
CA ILE A 134 2.32 3.30 25.37
C ILE A 134 1.55 2.60 24.24
N GLY A 135 2.03 1.44 23.79
CA GLY A 135 1.30 0.59 22.82
C GLY A 135 1.71 0.74 21.35
N CYS A 136 2.89 1.32 21.05
CA CYS A 136 3.47 1.36 19.70
C CYS A 136 2.51 1.87 18.61
N LYS A 137 1.70 2.90 18.92
CA LYS A 137 0.75 3.48 17.96
C LYS A 137 1.49 4.03 16.75
N SER A 138 0.96 3.74 15.56
CA SER A 138 1.55 4.19 14.30
C SER A 138 0.47 4.40 13.25
N ALA A 139 0.80 5.22 12.25
CA ALA A 139 -0.07 5.50 11.12
C ALA A 139 0.73 5.60 9.82
N TRP A 140 0.02 5.50 8.70
CA TRP A 140 0.58 5.86 7.41
C TRP A 140 0.59 7.39 7.22
N PRO A 141 1.56 7.95 6.47
CA PRO A 141 1.62 9.37 6.16
C PRO A 141 0.34 9.93 5.51
N THR A 142 -0.32 9.13 4.67
CA THR A 142 -1.61 9.49 4.04
C THR A 142 -2.78 9.61 5.02
N GLN A 143 -2.63 9.12 6.25
CA GLN A 143 -3.66 9.15 7.29
C GLN A 143 -3.44 10.28 8.30
N ILE A 144 -2.39 11.09 8.13
CA ILE A 144 -1.99 12.10 9.11
C ILE A 144 -1.81 13.46 8.46
N GLU A 145 -2.04 14.49 9.26
CA GLU A 145 -1.84 15.87 8.87
C GLU A 145 -1.00 16.59 9.92
N LYS A 146 -0.03 17.39 9.47
CA LYS A 146 0.84 18.15 10.36
C LYS A 146 0.10 19.35 10.94
N ILE A 147 0.10 19.47 12.26
CA ILE A 147 -0.50 20.60 12.95
C ILE A 147 0.54 21.73 12.99
N THR A 148 0.51 22.63 12.02
CA THR A 148 1.22 23.91 12.10
C THR A 148 0.42 24.84 13.00
N LYS A 149 1.00 25.30 14.12
CA LYS A 149 0.35 26.31 14.98
C LYS A 149 -0.05 27.51 14.12
N GLN A 150 -1.34 27.78 13.97
CA GLN A 150 -1.80 29.11 13.57
C GLN A 150 -1.42 30.05 14.73
N HIS A 151 -0.48 30.97 14.48
CA HIS A 151 -0.37 32.16 15.30
C HIS A 151 -1.61 33.00 14.99
N ASN A 152 -2.51 33.08 15.96
CA ASN A 152 -3.35 34.27 16.14
C ASN A 152 -2.69 35.11 17.24
#